data_AF-A0A150ANC6-F1
#
_entry.id   AF-A0A150ANC6-F1
#
_cell.length_a   1.000
_cell.length_b   1.000
_cell.length_c   1.000
_cell.angle_alpha   90.00
_cell.angle_beta   90.00
_cell.angle_gamma   90.00
#
_symmetry.space_group_name_H-M   'P 1'
#
loop_
_entity.id
_entity.type
_entity.pdbx_description
1 polymer ?
#
loop_
_entity_poly.entity_id
_entity_poly.type
_entity_poly.pdbx_seq_one_letter_code
_entity_poly.pdbx_strand_id
1 'polypeptide(L)'
;MSLQKFLKHQGYDLIDGPLRSHKPLQLWLKRPFNEAELYYEHLSHAFSSSDNLNMVQAEALDVNTSKKDEYSFNIGISVLENILETLGMGDLEVSAKLKKGKKVTISYNNAITKEYPIGELIEYFSNADFNHSNRRLLKNANRNNIIILTGVMFAKNLEVVIETSFNLDADLVASFNEIAKAELGFSMESETSLKMVASTNGYFPIAIKGSKIDYDRGVFSNLKQITDNRDFF
;
A
#
# COMPACT_ATOMS: atom_id res chain seq x y z
N MET A 1 13.50 -10.56 -9.16
CA MET A 1 12.76 -9.45 -9.83
C MET A 1 12.32 -8.49 -8.74
N SER A 2 12.45 -7.17 -8.93
CA SER A 2 11.98 -6.21 -7.92
C SER A 2 10.46 -6.32 -7.76
N LEU A 3 9.98 -6.21 -6.53
CA LEU A 3 8.56 -6.28 -6.21
C LEU A 3 7.82 -5.09 -6.86
N GLN A 4 8.35 -3.87 -6.71
CA GLN A 4 7.80 -2.68 -7.37
C GLN A 4 7.64 -2.88 -8.88
N LYS A 5 8.65 -3.42 -9.55
CA LYS A 5 8.56 -3.71 -11.01
C LYS A 5 7.46 -4.71 -11.31
N PHE A 6 7.33 -5.77 -10.51
CA PHE A 6 6.29 -6.78 -10.72
C PHE A 6 4.87 -6.18 -10.54
N LEU A 7 4.65 -5.44 -9.45
CA LEU A 7 3.37 -4.78 -9.16
C LEU A 7 2.96 -3.83 -10.27
N LYS A 8 3.91 -3.04 -10.78
CA LYS A 8 3.69 -2.11 -11.88
C LYS A 8 3.20 -2.79 -13.16
N HIS A 9 3.73 -3.97 -13.49
CA HIS A 9 3.23 -4.75 -14.64
C HIS A 9 1.80 -5.25 -14.43
N GLN A 10 1.34 -5.39 -13.19
CA GLN A 10 -0.03 -5.74 -12.83
C GLN A 10 -0.94 -4.51 -12.63
N GLY A 11 -0.40 -3.29 -12.82
CA GLY A 11 -1.14 -2.05 -12.64
C GLY A 11 -1.27 -1.59 -11.19
N TYR A 12 -0.41 -2.09 -10.31
CA TYR A 12 -0.36 -1.72 -8.90
C TYR A 12 0.83 -0.81 -8.62
N ASP A 13 0.60 0.22 -7.80
CA ASP A 13 1.66 1.02 -7.18
C ASP A 13 1.87 0.52 -5.75
N LEU A 14 3.14 0.36 -5.34
CA LEU A 14 3.52 -0.01 -3.97
C LEU A 14 3.20 1.17 -3.02
N ILE A 15 2.70 0.88 -1.83
CA ILE A 15 2.45 1.92 -0.82
C ILE A 15 3.76 2.22 -0.07
N ASP A 16 4.42 3.31 -0.45
CA ASP A 16 5.64 3.78 0.20
C ASP A 16 5.36 4.78 1.34
N GLY A 17 4.15 5.35 1.40
CA GLY A 17 3.74 6.28 2.45
C GLY A 17 3.35 5.62 3.79
N PRO A 18 3.31 6.41 4.88
CA PRO A 18 2.89 5.96 6.21
C PRO A 18 1.37 5.74 6.31
N LEU A 19 0.59 6.02 5.28
CA LEU A 19 -0.84 5.78 5.34
C LEU A 19 -1.16 4.37 4.84
N ARG A 20 -1.42 3.43 5.76
CA ARG A 20 -1.81 2.04 5.43
C ARG A 20 -3.26 1.71 5.78
N SER A 21 -4.17 2.66 5.54
CA SER A 21 -5.62 2.49 5.71
C SER A 21 -6.39 2.35 4.39
N HIS A 22 -5.67 2.14 3.28
CA HIS A 22 -6.22 2.01 1.94
C HIS A 22 -7.23 0.87 1.83
N LYS A 23 -8.41 1.16 1.28
CA LYS A 23 -9.50 0.21 1.02
C LYS A 23 -10.05 0.41 -0.40
N PRO A 24 -10.51 -0.67 -1.06
CA PRO A 24 -11.21 -0.53 -2.33
C PRO A 24 -12.42 0.41 -2.24
N LEU A 25 -12.75 1.08 -3.35
CA LEU A 25 -13.81 2.07 -3.49
C LEU A 25 -13.63 3.37 -2.69
N GLN A 26 -12.52 3.55 -1.97
CA GLN A 26 -12.18 4.86 -1.42
C GLN A 26 -11.95 5.86 -2.55
N LEU A 27 -12.40 7.08 -2.31
CA LEU A 27 -12.15 8.21 -3.19
C LEU A 27 -11.04 9.06 -2.61
N TRP A 28 -10.08 9.40 -3.46
CA TRP A 28 -8.93 10.20 -3.13
C TRP A 28 -8.91 11.43 -4.02
N LEU A 29 -8.38 12.53 -3.48
CA LEU A 29 -8.23 13.78 -4.20
C LEU A 29 -6.76 14.00 -4.51
N LYS A 30 -6.41 14.03 -5.80
CA LYS A 30 -5.08 14.42 -6.26
C LYS A 30 -5.18 15.71 -7.06
N ARG A 31 -4.92 16.83 -6.38
CA ARG A 31 -4.76 18.12 -7.05
C ARG A 31 -3.36 18.22 -7.69
N PRO A 32 -3.18 19.07 -8.70
CA PRO A 32 -1.84 19.39 -9.19
C PRO A 32 -0.94 19.83 -8.04
N PHE A 33 0.28 19.28 -7.98
CA PHE A 33 1.32 19.61 -6.99
C PHE A 33 1.06 19.24 -5.51
N ASN A 34 -0.12 18.70 -5.17
CA ASN A 34 -0.40 18.23 -3.81
C ASN A 34 -0.25 16.70 -3.71
N GLU A 35 -0.01 16.17 -2.52
CA GLU A 35 -0.13 14.73 -2.25
C GLU A 35 -1.57 14.25 -2.44
N ALA A 36 -1.76 12.93 -2.60
CA ALA A 36 -3.08 12.35 -2.62
C ALA A 36 -3.67 12.35 -1.20
N GLU A 37 -4.87 12.90 -1.04
CA GLU A 37 -5.57 12.95 0.25
C GLU A 37 -6.86 12.15 0.17
N LEU A 38 -7.20 11.44 1.25
CA LEU A 38 -8.47 10.74 1.36
C LEU A 38 -9.62 11.75 1.27
N TYR A 39 -10.50 11.55 0.29
CA TYR A 39 -11.64 12.43 0.05
C TYR A 39 -12.93 11.86 0.64
N TYR A 40 -13.23 10.60 0.34
CA TYR A 40 -14.34 9.86 0.95
C TYR A 40 -13.92 8.42 1.22
N GLU A 41 -14.23 7.94 2.43
CA GLU A 41 -14.02 6.55 2.80
C GLU A 41 -14.92 5.57 2.05
N HIS A 42 -16.12 6.03 1.69
CA HIS A 42 -17.14 5.23 1.01
C HIS A 42 -17.64 5.95 -0.25
N LEU A 43 -17.73 5.19 -1.35
CA LEU A 43 -18.25 5.68 -2.63
C LEU A 43 -19.66 6.28 -2.49
N SER A 44 -20.48 5.65 -1.64
CA SER A 44 -21.84 6.07 -1.31
C SER A 44 -21.93 7.42 -0.59
N HIS A 45 -20.83 8.00 -0.11
CA HIS A 45 -20.86 9.38 0.41
C HIS A 45 -20.87 10.43 -0.70
N ALA A 46 -20.33 10.08 -1.87
CA ALA A 46 -20.18 10.99 -3.00
C ALA A 46 -21.20 10.72 -4.11
N PHE A 47 -21.57 9.45 -4.32
CA PHE A 47 -22.39 9.01 -5.45
C PHE A 47 -23.52 8.10 -4.98
N SER A 48 -24.65 8.12 -5.69
CA SER A 48 -25.71 7.12 -5.57
C SER A 48 -25.96 6.46 -6.92
N SER A 49 -25.98 5.14 -6.94
CA SER A 49 -26.46 4.32 -8.07
C SER A 49 -27.23 3.13 -7.50
N SER A 50 -28.12 2.56 -8.31
CA SER A 50 -28.78 1.28 -8.04
C SER A 50 -27.90 0.07 -8.37
N ASP A 51 -26.76 0.28 -9.02
CA ASP A 51 -25.87 -0.80 -9.46
C ASP A 51 -25.14 -1.44 -8.28
N ASN A 52 -25.13 -2.77 -8.25
CA ASN A 52 -24.42 -3.52 -7.25
C ASN A 52 -22.98 -3.76 -7.70
N LEU A 53 -22.03 -3.28 -6.90
CA LEU A 53 -20.60 -3.53 -7.11
C LEU A 53 -20.18 -4.80 -6.38
N ASN A 54 -19.60 -5.76 -7.10
CA ASN A 54 -19.11 -7.01 -6.55
C ASN A 54 -17.60 -7.00 -6.45
N MET A 55 -17.11 -7.23 -5.23
CA MET A 55 -15.69 -7.37 -4.97
C MET A 55 -15.22 -8.76 -5.36
N VAL A 56 -14.16 -8.82 -6.15
CA VAL A 56 -13.42 -10.05 -6.44
C VAL A 56 -12.21 -10.12 -5.51
N GLN A 57 -12.10 -11.22 -4.77
CA GLN A 57 -10.92 -11.52 -3.96
C GLN A 57 -10.15 -12.68 -4.60
N ALA A 58 -8.84 -12.54 -4.73
CA ALA A 58 -7.96 -13.59 -5.26
C ALA A 58 -6.66 -13.69 -4.46
N GLU A 59 -6.07 -14.89 -4.44
CA GLU A 59 -4.73 -15.11 -3.91
C GLU A 59 -3.70 -14.51 -4.86
N ALA A 60 -2.77 -13.71 -4.34
CA ALA A 60 -1.64 -13.17 -5.07
C ALA A 60 -0.40 -14.06 -4.86
N LEU A 61 -0.50 -15.32 -5.30
CA LEU A 61 0.53 -16.37 -5.10
C LEU A 61 1.93 -15.94 -5.57
N ASP A 62 1.93 -15.05 -6.56
CA ASP A 62 3.13 -14.50 -7.17
C ASP A 62 3.82 -13.44 -6.29
N VAL A 63 3.15 -12.84 -5.31
CA VAL A 63 3.75 -11.90 -4.35
C VAL A 63 4.18 -12.68 -3.11
N ASN A 64 5.44 -13.10 -3.14
CA ASN A 64 6.10 -13.88 -2.11
C ASN A 64 7.53 -13.36 -1.89
N THR A 65 8.27 -13.98 -0.97
CA THR A 65 9.62 -13.56 -0.55
C THR A 65 10.68 -13.59 -1.66
N SER A 66 10.40 -14.23 -2.80
CA SER A 66 11.28 -14.19 -3.98
C SER A 66 11.26 -12.83 -4.71
N LYS A 67 10.19 -12.05 -4.52
CA LYS A 67 10.05 -10.68 -5.03
C LYS A 67 10.28 -9.71 -3.89
N LYS A 68 11.33 -8.93 -4.03
CA LYS A 68 11.85 -8.09 -2.95
C LYS A 68 12.39 -6.79 -3.50
N ASP A 69 12.25 -5.75 -2.70
CA ASP A 69 12.87 -4.46 -2.98
C ASP A 69 14.06 -4.26 -2.06
N GLU A 70 15.16 -3.80 -2.67
CA GLU A 70 16.45 -3.60 -2.02
C GLU A 70 16.70 -2.09 -1.90
N TYR A 71 16.99 -1.66 -0.69
CA TYR A 71 17.24 -0.26 -0.35
C TYR A 71 18.63 -0.11 0.26
N SER A 72 19.27 1.03 -0.02
CA SER A 72 20.43 1.48 0.74
C SER A 72 20.08 1.55 2.23
N PHE A 73 21.01 1.16 3.10
CA PHE A 73 20.74 0.93 4.52
C PHE A 73 19.85 1.98 5.21
N ASN A 74 20.26 3.26 5.23
CA ASN A 74 19.49 4.30 5.92
C ASN A 74 18.07 4.48 5.37
N ILE A 75 17.92 4.46 4.04
CA ILE A 75 16.60 4.56 3.40
C ILE A 75 15.75 3.37 3.80
N GLY A 76 16.34 2.17 3.73
CA GLY A 76 15.65 0.94 4.07
C GLY A 76 15.21 0.85 5.54
N ILE A 77 16.01 1.37 6.47
CA ILE A 77 15.63 1.49 7.88
C ILE A 77 14.46 2.45 8.05
N SER A 78 14.47 3.62 7.40
CA SER A 78 13.34 4.56 7.47
C SER A 78 12.05 3.98 6.87
N VAL A 79 12.14 3.27 5.74
CA VAL A 79 10.98 2.57 5.16
C VAL A 79 10.47 1.49 6.11
N LEU A 80 11.37 0.69 6.69
CA LEU A 80 11.02 -0.34 7.68
C LEU A 80 10.30 0.26 8.89
N GLU A 81 10.85 1.30 9.50
CA GLU A 81 10.27 1.96 10.68
C GLU A 81 8.87 2.51 10.37
N ASN A 82 8.70 3.19 9.24
CA ASN A 82 7.38 3.64 8.78
C ASN A 82 6.41 2.47 8.64
N ILE A 83 6.82 1.34 8.04
CA ILE A 83 5.95 0.17 7.93
C ILE A 83 5.57 -0.34 9.32
N LEU A 84 6.51 -0.50 10.24
CA LEU A 84 6.25 -1.00 11.60
C LEU A 84 5.30 -0.08 12.38
N GLU A 85 5.46 1.24 12.28
CA GLU A 85 4.57 2.21 12.88
C GLU A 85 3.12 2.00 12.40
N THR A 86 2.94 1.84 11.09
CA THR A 86 1.60 1.65 10.50
C THR A 86 0.95 0.32 10.81
N LEU A 87 1.75 -0.71 11.12
CA LEU A 87 1.27 -1.99 11.61
C LEU A 87 0.92 -1.95 13.10
N GLY A 88 1.06 -0.80 13.76
CA GLY A 88 0.85 -0.66 15.20
C GLY A 88 1.92 -1.38 16.01
N MET A 89 3.08 -1.68 15.41
CA MET A 89 4.19 -2.37 16.04
C MET A 89 5.10 -1.42 16.84
N GLY A 90 4.80 -0.12 16.82
CA GLY A 90 5.45 0.91 17.63
C GLY A 90 6.85 1.26 17.13
N ASP A 91 7.50 2.22 17.80
CA ASP A 91 8.92 2.56 17.63
C ASP A 91 9.79 1.40 18.10
N LEU A 92 9.83 0.34 17.32
CA LEU A 92 10.96 -0.55 17.32
C LEU A 92 12.12 0.32 16.82
N GLU A 93 12.89 0.90 17.75
CA GLU A 93 13.99 1.83 17.44
C GLU A 93 15.16 1.10 16.76
N VAL A 94 14.91 0.53 15.57
CA VAL A 94 15.89 -0.25 14.80
C VAL A 94 17.07 0.64 14.48
N SER A 95 16.83 1.89 14.10
CA SER A 95 17.87 2.90 13.87
C SER A 95 18.73 3.21 15.10
N ALA A 96 18.19 3.10 16.32
CA ALA A 96 18.96 3.33 17.55
C ALA A 96 19.96 2.20 17.81
N LYS A 97 19.55 0.95 17.55
CA LYS A 97 20.36 -0.26 17.77
C LYS A 97 21.26 -0.62 16.58
N LEU A 98 20.84 -0.31 15.35
CA LEU A 98 21.56 -0.57 14.11
C LEU A 98 21.88 0.75 13.38
N LYS A 99 23.05 1.32 13.70
CA LYS A 99 23.47 2.62 13.14
C LYS A 99 24.12 2.54 11.76
N LYS A 100 24.55 1.35 11.33
CA LYS A 100 25.27 1.13 10.07
C LYS A 100 24.94 -0.24 9.48
N GLY A 101 24.93 -0.31 8.17
CA GLY A 101 24.82 -1.54 7.42
C GLY A 101 25.02 -1.28 5.94
N LYS A 102 24.86 -2.33 5.13
CA LYS A 102 25.00 -2.26 3.68
C LYS A 102 23.66 -1.99 3.02
N LYS A 103 22.65 -2.80 3.36
CA LYS A 103 21.33 -2.74 2.71
C LYS A 103 20.23 -3.33 3.57
N VAL A 104 19.00 -2.99 3.21
CA VAL A 104 17.78 -3.58 3.74
C VAL A 104 16.96 -4.11 2.58
N THR A 105 16.49 -5.34 2.71
CA THR A 105 15.65 -6.01 1.71
C THR A 105 14.28 -6.23 2.31
N ILE A 106 13.23 -5.76 1.64
CA ILE A 106 11.84 -5.87 2.09
C ILE A 106 11.07 -6.76 1.14
N SER A 107 10.29 -7.68 1.71
CA SER A 107 9.42 -8.59 0.96
C SER A 107 8.14 -8.91 1.74
N TYR A 108 7.14 -9.42 1.03
CA TYR A 108 5.84 -9.75 1.59
C TYR A 108 5.46 -11.17 1.25
N ASN A 109 4.62 -11.78 2.10
CA ASN A 109 4.12 -13.13 1.86
C ASN A 109 2.64 -13.25 2.25
N ASN A 110 2.00 -14.30 1.70
CA ASN A 110 0.58 -14.59 1.85
C ASN A 110 -0.28 -13.40 1.44
N ALA A 111 -0.05 -12.92 0.21
CA ALA A 111 -0.72 -11.76 -0.32
C ALA A 111 -2.04 -12.13 -0.99
N ILE A 112 -3.03 -11.24 -0.88
CA ILE A 112 -4.33 -11.32 -1.55
C ILE A 112 -4.62 -10.01 -2.26
N THR A 113 -5.39 -10.06 -3.34
CA THR A 113 -5.98 -8.87 -3.97
C THR A 113 -7.45 -8.79 -3.66
N LYS A 114 -7.95 -7.56 -3.49
CA LYS A 114 -9.37 -7.24 -3.47
C LYS A 114 -9.61 -6.17 -4.52
N GLU A 115 -10.32 -6.50 -5.58
CA GLU A 115 -10.56 -5.63 -6.73
C GLU A 115 -12.05 -5.55 -7.07
N TYR A 116 -12.46 -4.44 -7.65
CA TYR A 116 -13.73 -4.30 -8.34
C TYR A 116 -13.49 -4.31 -9.84
N PRO A 117 -14.19 -5.16 -10.62
CA PRO A 117 -14.04 -5.20 -12.05
C PRO A 117 -14.28 -3.83 -12.68
N ILE A 118 -13.40 -3.42 -13.59
CA ILE A 118 -13.49 -2.09 -14.22
C ILE A 118 -14.81 -1.89 -14.97
N GLY A 119 -15.37 -2.95 -15.57
CA GLY A 119 -16.66 -2.91 -16.25
C GLY A 119 -17.81 -2.53 -15.32
N GLU A 120 -17.88 -3.15 -14.13
CA GLU A 120 -18.90 -2.83 -13.12
C GLU A 120 -18.77 -1.39 -12.61
N LEU A 121 -17.54 -0.90 -12.44
CA LEU A 121 -17.30 0.48 -12.03
C LEU A 121 -17.72 1.48 -13.11
N ILE A 122 -17.44 1.20 -14.38
CA ILE A 122 -17.87 2.04 -15.51
C ILE A 122 -19.39 2.10 -15.57
N GLU A 123 -20.07 0.96 -15.43
CA GLU A 123 -21.54 0.88 -15.40
C GLU A 123 -22.10 1.69 -14.21
N TYR A 124 -21.56 1.46 -13.01
CA TYR A 124 -21.92 2.22 -11.80
C TYR A 124 -21.83 3.73 -12.02
N PHE A 125 -20.70 4.25 -12.51
CA PHE A 125 -20.54 5.70 -12.69
C PHE A 125 -21.35 6.27 -13.84
N SER A 126 -21.70 5.46 -14.84
CA SER A 126 -22.57 5.87 -15.94
C SER A 126 -24.01 6.10 -15.48
N ASN A 127 -24.46 5.33 -14.49
CA ASN A 127 -25.80 5.43 -13.91
C ASN A 127 -25.83 6.24 -12.60
N ALA A 128 -24.68 6.56 -12.02
CA ALA A 128 -24.60 7.25 -10.73
C ALA A 128 -24.92 8.74 -10.85
N ASP A 129 -25.61 9.26 -9.82
CA ASP A 129 -25.75 10.70 -9.59
C ASP A 129 -24.92 11.13 -8.37
N PHE A 130 -24.64 12.43 -8.28
CA PHE A 130 -23.96 13.02 -7.13
C PHE A 130 -24.89 13.08 -5.91
N ASN A 131 -24.40 12.62 -4.76
CA ASN A 131 -25.16 12.75 -3.52
C ASN A 131 -25.19 14.20 -3.06
N HIS A 132 -26.37 14.82 -3.22
CA HIS A 132 -26.67 16.21 -2.94
C HIS A 132 -25.91 17.21 -3.83
N SER A 133 -26.39 18.45 -3.88
CA SER A 133 -25.75 19.54 -4.61
C SER A 133 -24.43 19.97 -3.93
N ASN A 134 -23.38 19.17 -4.08
CA ASN A 134 -22.06 19.44 -3.54
C ASN A 134 -21.17 20.12 -4.60
N ARG A 135 -21.17 21.45 -4.59
CA ARG A 135 -20.38 22.27 -5.53
C ARG A 135 -18.88 21.91 -5.54
N ARG A 136 -18.31 21.48 -4.40
CA ARG A 136 -16.90 21.11 -4.31
C ARG A 136 -16.63 19.78 -5.01
N LEU A 137 -17.50 18.79 -4.81
CA LEU A 137 -17.43 17.49 -5.47
C LEU A 137 -17.52 17.65 -6.99
N LEU A 138 -18.54 18.36 -7.47
CA LEU A 138 -18.71 18.64 -8.90
C LEU A 138 -17.51 19.38 -9.51
N LYS A 139 -16.95 20.36 -8.79
CA LYS A 139 -15.74 21.08 -9.23
C LYS A 139 -14.52 20.16 -9.33
N ASN A 140 -14.35 19.23 -8.38
CA ASN A 140 -13.24 18.28 -8.40
C ASN A 140 -13.43 17.19 -9.46
N ALA A 141 -14.66 16.73 -9.66
CA ALA A 141 -15.02 15.78 -10.71
C ALA A 141 -14.71 16.38 -12.09
N ASN A 142 -15.21 17.59 -12.39
CA ASN A 142 -14.95 18.27 -13.67
C ASN A 142 -13.50 18.69 -13.91
N ARG A 143 -12.67 18.73 -12.86
CA ARG A 143 -11.22 18.95 -12.97
C ARG A 143 -10.44 17.65 -13.08
N ASN A 144 -11.14 16.51 -13.03
CA ASN A 144 -10.57 15.18 -12.99
C ASN A 144 -9.53 15.11 -11.86
N ASN A 145 -9.90 15.52 -10.65
CA ASN A 145 -9.02 15.42 -9.47
C ASN A 145 -9.32 14.17 -8.63
N ILE A 146 -10.38 13.44 -8.95
CA ILE A 146 -10.87 12.32 -8.14
C ILE A 146 -10.24 11.03 -8.66
N ILE A 147 -9.65 10.28 -7.73
CA ILE A 147 -9.13 8.94 -7.94
C ILE A 147 -10.00 7.99 -7.14
N ILE A 148 -10.37 6.87 -7.73
CA ILE A 148 -10.96 5.73 -7.05
C ILE A 148 -9.93 4.61 -6.93
N LEU A 149 -9.83 4.01 -5.74
CA LEU A 149 -9.08 2.77 -5.56
C LEU A 149 -9.92 1.61 -6.08
N THR A 150 -9.59 1.11 -7.27
CA THR A 150 -10.30 -0.01 -7.90
C THR A 150 -9.81 -1.35 -7.36
N GLY A 151 -8.61 -1.38 -6.79
CA GLY A 151 -8.02 -2.57 -6.18
C GLY A 151 -7.05 -2.24 -5.07
N VAL A 152 -6.96 -3.13 -4.09
CA VAL A 152 -5.94 -3.08 -3.05
C VAL A 152 -5.37 -4.48 -2.86
N MET A 153 -4.04 -4.56 -2.86
CA MET A 153 -3.31 -5.76 -2.51
C MET A 153 -2.93 -5.70 -1.04
N PHE A 154 -3.15 -6.80 -0.34
CA PHE A 154 -2.83 -6.94 1.06
C PHE A 154 -1.84 -8.08 1.27
N ALA A 155 -1.04 -7.98 2.32
CA ALA A 155 -0.19 -9.07 2.80
C ALA A 155 -0.52 -9.40 4.26
N LYS A 156 -0.21 -10.64 4.66
CA LYS A 156 -0.29 -11.06 6.07
C LYS A 156 1.06 -10.93 6.78
N ASN A 157 2.14 -11.21 6.02
CA ASN A 157 3.49 -11.27 6.54
C ASN A 157 4.39 -10.25 5.86
N LEU A 158 5.21 -9.57 6.65
CA LEU A 158 6.33 -8.75 6.23
C LEU A 158 7.63 -9.50 6.59
N GLU A 159 8.52 -9.65 5.62
CA GLU A 159 9.83 -10.24 5.83
C GLU A 159 10.92 -9.26 5.39
N VAL A 160 11.83 -8.95 6.31
CA VAL A 160 12.89 -7.97 6.11
C VAL A 160 14.23 -8.59 6.44
N VAL A 161 15.20 -8.39 5.56
CA VAL A 161 16.59 -8.82 5.76
C VAL A 161 17.49 -7.59 5.78
N ILE A 162 18.16 -7.37 6.89
CA ILE A 162 19.10 -6.27 7.11
C ILE A 162 20.52 -6.84 7.03
N GLU A 163 21.27 -6.45 6.00
CA GLU A 163 22.68 -6.83 5.87
C GLU A 163 23.56 -5.75 6.53
N THR A 164 24.32 -6.15 7.55
CA THR A 164 25.20 -5.26 8.30
C THR A 164 26.62 -5.20 7.72
N SER A 165 27.37 -4.17 8.12
CA SER A 165 28.80 -4.05 7.79
C SER A 165 29.71 -4.61 8.88
N PHE A 166 29.13 -5.26 9.89
CA PHE A 166 29.79 -5.79 11.08
C PHE A 166 29.11 -7.10 11.49
N ASN A 167 29.80 -7.90 12.30
CA ASN A 167 29.25 -9.16 12.79
C ASN A 167 28.20 -8.91 13.87
N LEU A 168 27.01 -9.47 13.67
CA LEU A 168 25.92 -9.50 14.63
C LEU A 168 26.29 -10.43 15.79
N ASP A 169 26.00 -9.96 16.99
CA ASP A 169 26.11 -10.77 18.21
C ASP A 169 24.72 -11.28 18.63
N ALA A 170 24.68 -12.41 19.31
CA ALA A 170 23.47 -13.03 19.83
C ALA A 170 22.75 -12.09 20.83
N ASP A 171 23.50 -11.34 21.63
CA ASP A 171 22.94 -10.37 22.60
C ASP A 171 22.14 -9.26 21.90
N LEU A 172 22.58 -8.81 20.72
CA LEU A 172 21.86 -7.82 19.94
C LEU A 172 20.50 -8.36 19.46
N VAL A 173 20.49 -9.59 18.94
CA VAL A 173 19.25 -10.26 18.49
C VAL A 173 18.30 -10.51 19.65
N ALA A 174 18.82 -10.96 20.81
CA ALA A 174 18.03 -11.11 22.02
C ALA A 174 17.39 -9.78 22.43
N SER A 175 18.16 -8.68 22.41
CA SER A 175 17.64 -7.36 22.74
C SER A 175 16.52 -6.88 21.80
N PHE A 176 16.51 -7.32 20.53
CA PHE A 176 15.42 -7.02 19.60
C PHE A 176 14.17 -7.83 19.95
N ASN A 177 14.32 -9.11 20.28
CA ASN A 177 13.21 -9.97 20.67
C ASN A 177 12.60 -9.60 22.04
N GLU A 178 13.36 -8.98 22.95
CA GLU A 178 12.84 -8.47 24.22
C GLU A 178 11.86 -7.30 24.04
N ILE A 179 12.11 -6.43 23.05
CA ILE A 179 11.26 -5.27 22.75
C ILE A 179 10.19 -5.59 21.69
N ALA A 180 10.35 -6.71 20.99
CA ALA A 180 9.40 -7.16 19.97
C ALA A 180 8.09 -7.61 20.61
N LYS A 181 6.97 -7.25 20.00
CA LYS A 181 5.66 -7.84 20.32
C LYS A 181 5.62 -9.29 19.81
N ALA A 182 4.64 -10.08 20.27
CA ALA A 182 4.48 -11.48 19.87
C ALA A 182 4.35 -11.68 18.35
N GLU A 183 3.91 -10.66 17.62
CA GLU A 183 3.76 -10.65 16.16
C GLU A 183 5.08 -10.40 15.40
N LEU A 184 6.17 -10.07 16.09
CA LEU A 184 7.49 -9.76 15.52
C LEU A 184 8.53 -10.76 16.01
N GLY A 185 9.32 -11.30 15.08
CA GLY A 185 10.43 -12.19 15.39
C GLY A 185 11.72 -11.74 14.71
N PHE A 186 12.81 -11.73 15.45
CA PHE A 186 14.17 -11.47 14.96
C PHE A 186 15.01 -12.72 15.03
N SER A 187 15.72 -13.02 13.95
CA SER A 187 16.62 -14.15 13.83
C SER A 187 17.85 -13.81 13.01
N MET A 188 18.97 -14.44 13.30
CA MET A 188 20.19 -14.29 12.51
C MET A 188 20.14 -15.28 11.31
N GLU A 189 20.26 -14.77 10.09
CA GLU A 189 20.43 -15.61 8.89
C GLU A 189 21.90 -15.94 8.63
N SER A 190 22.80 -15.03 9.02
CA SER A 190 24.25 -15.21 9.00
C SER A 190 24.91 -14.23 9.96
N GLU A 191 26.22 -14.35 10.19
CA GLU A 191 26.97 -13.42 11.03
C GLU A 191 26.79 -11.94 10.65
N THR A 192 26.38 -11.63 9.41
CA THR A 192 26.17 -10.24 8.96
C THR A 192 24.76 -9.98 8.44
N SER A 193 23.79 -10.86 8.74
CA SER A 193 22.43 -10.78 8.22
C SER A 193 21.41 -11.02 9.33
N LEU A 194 20.61 -9.98 9.60
CA LEU A 194 19.49 -10.02 10.52
C LEU A 194 18.19 -10.15 9.73
N LYS A 195 17.41 -11.19 10.02
CA LYS A 195 16.06 -11.37 9.48
C LYS A 195 15.03 -10.96 10.52
N MET A 196 14.08 -10.16 10.08
CA MET A 196 12.87 -9.81 10.80
C MET A 196 11.67 -10.39 10.07
N VAL A 197 10.77 -11.03 10.80
CA VAL A 197 9.47 -11.47 10.29
C VAL A 197 8.39 -10.84 11.16
N ALA A 198 7.50 -10.08 10.53
CA ALA A 198 6.29 -9.56 11.16
C ALA A 198 5.08 -10.33 10.62
N SER A 199 4.35 -11.01 11.50
CA SER A 199 3.14 -11.76 11.16
C SER A 199 1.95 -11.11 11.82
N THR A 200 1.16 -10.37 11.05
CA THR A 200 -0.02 -9.71 11.58
C THR A 200 -1.19 -10.70 11.73
N ASN A 201 -2.04 -10.47 12.73
CA ASN A 201 -3.28 -11.25 12.89
C ASN A 201 -4.29 -11.02 11.75
N GLY A 202 -4.08 -9.99 10.92
CA GLY A 202 -4.95 -9.61 9.80
C GLY A 202 -4.19 -9.43 8.49
N TYR A 203 -4.82 -8.73 7.56
CA TYR A 203 -4.23 -8.34 6.28
C TYR A 203 -3.98 -6.83 6.31
N PHE A 204 -2.81 -6.38 5.90
CA PHE A 204 -2.47 -4.97 5.78
C PHE A 204 -2.21 -4.60 4.31
N PRO A 205 -2.62 -3.40 3.86
CA PRO A 205 -2.45 -3.01 2.47
C PRO A 205 -0.97 -2.78 2.16
N ILE A 206 -0.52 -3.28 1.00
CA ILE A 206 0.86 -3.15 0.52
C ILE A 206 0.95 -2.46 -0.83
N ALA A 207 -0.07 -2.56 -1.67
CA ALA A 207 -0.10 -1.95 -2.98
C ALA A 207 -1.54 -1.61 -3.37
N ILE A 208 -1.70 -0.64 -4.25
CA ILE A 208 -3.02 -0.16 -4.68
C ILE A 208 -3.09 -0.06 -6.20
N LYS A 209 -4.31 -0.24 -6.70
CA LYS A 209 -4.68 -0.03 -8.09
C LYS A 209 -5.72 1.08 -8.13
N GLY A 210 -5.36 2.17 -8.78
CA GLY A 210 -6.10 3.42 -8.77
C GLY A 210 -6.48 3.83 -10.17
N SER A 211 -7.73 4.27 -10.32
CA SER A 211 -8.23 4.86 -11.55
C SER A 211 -8.71 6.28 -11.30
N LYS A 212 -8.38 7.17 -12.23
CA LYS A 212 -8.91 8.51 -12.29
C LYS A 212 -10.33 8.46 -12.84
N ILE A 213 -11.24 9.18 -12.19
CA ILE A 213 -12.61 9.36 -12.69
C ILE A 213 -12.65 10.63 -13.53
N ASP A 214 -12.91 10.46 -14.82
CA ASP A 214 -13.02 11.57 -15.76
C ASP A 214 -14.50 11.97 -15.92
N TYR A 215 -14.79 13.23 -15.63
CA TYR A 215 -16.09 13.85 -15.83
C TYR A 215 -15.97 15.01 -16.81
N ASP A 216 -16.96 15.16 -17.68
CA ASP A 216 -17.13 16.35 -18.51
C ASP A 216 -18.48 17.00 -18.23
N ARG A 217 -18.46 18.26 -17.80
CA ARG A 217 -19.65 19.06 -17.47
C ARG A 217 -20.66 18.34 -16.54
N GLY A 218 -20.17 17.56 -15.59
CA GLY A 218 -20.98 16.83 -14.61
C GLY A 218 -21.47 15.46 -15.08
N VAL A 219 -21.10 15.02 -16.28
CA VAL A 219 -21.42 13.69 -16.80
C VAL A 219 -20.18 12.82 -16.76
N PHE A 220 -20.32 11.58 -16.29
CA PHE A 220 -19.24 10.60 -16.32
C PHE A 220 -18.82 10.32 -17.76
N SER A 221 -17.50 10.27 -18.00
CA SER A 221 -16.93 10.03 -19.33
C SER A 221 -16.16 8.72 -19.37
N ASN A 222 -15.23 8.51 -18.44
CA ASN A 222 -14.40 7.31 -18.41
C ASN A 222 -13.72 7.08 -17.05
N LEU A 223 -13.22 5.86 -16.85
CA LEU A 223 -12.22 5.54 -15.83
C LEU A 223 -10.88 5.26 -16.50
N LYS A 224 -9.84 5.99 -16.07
CA LYS A 224 -8.48 5.81 -16.57
C LYS A 224 -7.57 5.29 -15.47
N GLN A 225 -7.01 4.09 -15.62
CA GLN A 225 -6.01 3.60 -14.68
C GLN A 225 -4.79 4.53 -14.67
N ILE A 226 -4.27 4.82 -13.47
CA ILE A 226 -3.17 5.76 -13.26
C ILE A 226 -2.03 5.21 -12.40
N THR A 227 -2.23 4.05 -11.75
CA THR A 227 -1.22 3.35 -10.95
C THR A 227 -0.26 2.53 -11.81
N ASP A 228 0.27 3.15 -12.87
CA ASP A 228 1.09 2.47 -13.86
C ASP A 228 2.44 3.14 -14.10
N ASN A 229 2.72 4.33 -13.55
CA ASN A 229 3.97 5.08 -13.81
C ASN A 229 4.23 6.31 -12.93
N ARG A 230 3.42 6.59 -11.90
CA ARG A 230 3.37 7.95 -11.33
C ARG A 230 3.48 8.03 -9.81
N ASP A 231 3.60 6.90 -9.11
CA ASP A 231 3.80 6.79 -7.65
C ASP A 231 2.94 7.83 -6.89
N PHE A 232 1.62 7.71 -7.04
CA PHE A 232 0.68 8.72 -6.56
C PHE A 232 0.47 8.72 -5.03
N PHE A 233 0.95 7.69 -4.35
CA PHE A 233 0.61 7.33 -2.98
C PHE A 233 1.85 6.81 -2.22
#